data_AF-A0A7V2HIB3-F1
#
_entry.id   AF-A0A7V2HIB3-F1
#
_cell.length_a   1.000
_cell.length_b   1.000
_cell.length_c   1.000
_cell.angle_alpha   90.00
_cell.angle_beta   90.00
_cell.angle_gamma   90.00
#
_symmetry.space_group_name_H-M   'P 1'
#
loop_
_entity.id
_entity.type
_entity.pdbx_description
1 polymer ?
#
loop_
_entity_poly.entity_id
_entity_poly.type
_entity_poly.pdbx_seq_one_letter_code
_entity_poly.pdbx_strand_id
1 'polypeptide(L)'
;MTSRGEPIPALPGRRGEDRTESGGRQEETADSPGGRRLRVVPLPEAAGFGPSVVSIGNFDGLHLGHQELFRRLLRAAHRLGAKPSVITFDPHPMCVVAPHRAPALLTTLDRRLTLMEALGVEQVLLIPFTEETARMPAVEFVEQVLVRTAGARAVIVGENFCFGHQGAGNTELLEKLGKQFGFETEAVRGVVYRRHVVSSTTIRGLVQGGDVRMANRMLGRPYGLEGEVVSGDGVGRRKTVPTLNLRTRAEVLPARGVYVTRVTDLDDGRRWDAVSNIGYRPTFGEHPLAIETFILAGYAPPDPVRIRVEFLARLREERKFDDPESLKRQILRDAQRAERYFARTRRQAACAAESI
;
A
#
# COMPACT_ATOMS: atom_id res chain seq x y z
N MET A 1 8.77 17.39 -72.75
CA MET A 1 9.83 17.23 -73.76
C MET A 1 10.97 16.45 -73.14
N THR A 2 11.12 15.22 -73.61
CA THR A 2 12.14 14.25 -73.24
C THR A 2 13.43 14.53 -74.02
N SER A 3 14.59 14.41 -73.36
CA SER A 3 15.88 14.06 -73.98
C SER A 3 16.82 13.66 -72.85
N ARG A 4 17.02 12.37 -72.55
CA ARG A 4 17.77 11.34 -73.29
C ARG A 4 19.29 11.47 -73.12
N GLY A 5 19.93 10.31 -72.95
CA GLY A 5 21.37 10.11 -73.07
C GLY A 5 21.87 9.16 -71.98
N GLU A 6 21.42 7.90 -71.94
CA GLU A 6 21.89 6.74 -72.72
C GLU A 6 22.93 5.87 -71.96
N PRO A 7 22.93 4.55 -72.21
CA PRO A 7 23.38 3.49 -71.30
C PRO A 7 24.64 2.77 -71.83
N ILE A 8 25.10 1.68 -71.18
CA ILE A 8 25.90 0.53 -71.72
C ILE A 8 26.24 -0.44 -70.54
N PRO A 9 26.41 -1.77 -70.74
CA PRO A 9 25.40 -2.76 -70.31
C PRO A 9 25.97 -4.00 -69.56
N ALA A 10 25.04 -4.97 -69.32
CA ALA A 10 25.24 -6.43 -69.23
C ALA A 10 25.94 -7.00 -67.97
N LEU A 11 25.60 -8.15 -67.37
CA LEU A 11 24.62 -9.26 -67.49
C LEU A 11 24.77 -10.08 -66.15
N PRO A 12 24.28 -11.33 -65.98
CA PRO A 12 22.99 -11.70 -65.41
C PRO A 12 23.07 -12.52 -64.10
N GLY A 13 21.93 -12.72 -63.44
CA GLY A 13 21.58 -14.06 -62.93
C GLY A 13 21.55 -14.33 -61.42
N ARG A 14 20.33 -14.67 -60.98
CA ARG A 14 19.95 -15.71 -60.00
C ARG A 14 20.10 -15.42 -58.49
N ARG A 15 18.89 -15.34 -57.89
CA ARG A 15 18.38 -15.99 -56.65
C ARG A 15 19.33 -16.19 -55.46
N GLY A 16 18.87 -15.72 -54.31
CA GLY A 16 19.25 -16.28 -53.01
C GLY A 16 19.05 -15.26 -51.90
N GLU A 17 18.08 -15.54 -51.03
CA GLU A 17 17.89 -14.88 -49.74
C GLU A 17 19.18 -14.99 -48.90
N ASP A 18 19.62 -13.92 -48.24
CA ASP A 18 19.87 -13.94 -46.80
C ASP A 18 20.06 -12.54 -46.21
N ARG A 19 19.80 -12.50 -44.90
CA ARG A 19 19.87 -11.42 -43.92
C ARG A 19 21.13 -10.57 -44.01
N THR A 20 20.98 -9.27 -43.73
CA THR A 20 22.08 -8.45 -43.19
C THR A 20 21.61 -7.59 -42.04
N GLU A 21 22.45 -7.60 -41.01
CA GLU A 21 22.40 -6.88 -39.77
C GLU A 21 22.50 -5.36 -39.99
N SER A 22 21.86 -4.58 -39.11
CA SER A 22 22.29 -3.22 -38.83
C SER A 22 22.42 -3.06 -37.32
N GLY A 23 23.66 -3.08 -36.86
CA GLY A 23 24.02 -2.70 -35.51
C GLY A 23 24.19 -1.19 -35.37
N GLY A 24 23.94 -0.70 -34.16
CA GLY A 24 24.66 0.44 -33.61
C GLY A 24 23.87 1.71 -33.40
N ARG A 25 23.18 1.81 -32.25
CA ARG A 25 23.46 2.79 -31.17
C ARG A 25 22.38 2.66 -30.10
N GLN A 26 22.67 1.88 -29.07
CA GLN A 26 21.91 1.91 -27.82
C GLN A 26 22.47 3.05 -26.97
N GLU A 27 21.60 4.03 -26.69
CA GLU A 27 21.81 4.98 -25.61
C GLU A 27 21.71 4.21 -24.28
N GLU A 28 22.77 4.30 -23.49
CA GLU A 28 22.81 3.84 -22.10
C GLU A 28 21.78 4.61 -21.28
N THR A 29 20.63 4.01 -21.05
CA THR A 29 19.74 4.39 -19.95
C THR A 29 20.25 3.72 -18.68
N ALA A 30 20.62 4.54 -17.69
CA ALA A 30 21.05 4.12 -16.37
C ALA A 30 20.09 3.06 -15.78
N ASP A 31 20.63 1.86 -15.60
CA ASP A 31 19.97 0.69 -15.05
C ASP A 31 19.60 0.94 -13.57
N SER A 32 18.31 0.87 -13.25
CA SER A 32 17.82 0.84 -11.87
C SER A 32 17.99 -0.59 -11.34
N PRO A 33 18.50 -0.81 -10.11
CA PRO A 33 18.84 -2.16 -9.65
C PRO A 33 17.59 -3.05 -9.67
N GLY A 34 17.68 -4.15 -10.43
CA GLY A 34 16.57 -5.04 -10.78
C GLY A 34 15.63 -5.38 -9.63
N GLY A 35 14.41 -4.82 -9.68
CA GLY A 35 13.36 -5.09 -8.71
C GLY A 35 12.77 -6.48 -8.89
N ARG A 36 13.18 -7.43 -8.05
CA ARG A 36 12.45 -8.71 -7.92
C ARG A 36 11.05 -8.42 -7.40
N ARG A 37 10.04 -8.87 -8.14
CA ARG A 37 8.63 -8.83 -7.73
C ARG A 37 8.41 -9.70 -6.50
N LEU A 38 7.62 -9.23 -5.53
CA LEU A 38 7.28 -9.97 -4.31
C LEU A 38 6.64 -11.33 -4.65
N ARG A 39 7.22 -12.42 -4.14
CA ARG A 39 6.66 -13.78 -4.28
C ARG A 39 5.67 -14.07 -3.15
N VAL A 40 4.39 -14.16 -3.46
CA VAL A 40 3.34 -14.56 -2.50
C VAL A 40 3.08 -16.06 -2.63
N VAL A 41 3.14 -16.78 -1.53
CA VAL A 41 3.07 -18.25 -1.49
C VAL A 41 2.01 -18.66 -0.47
N PRO A 42 0.88 -19.25 -0.88
CA PRO A 42 -0.09 -19.79 0.06
C PRO A 42 0.42 -21.11 0.66
N LEU A 43 0.07 -21.41 1.92
CA LEU A 43 0.16 -22.79 2.42
C LEU A 43 -0.94 -23.66 1.76
N PRO A 44 -0.66 -24.92 1.37
CA PRO A 44 0.58 -25.70 1.60
C PRO A 44 1.64 -25.60 0.49
N GLU A 45 1.48 -24.75 -0.52
CA GLU A 45 2.31 -24.67 -1.75
C GLU A 45 3.70 -24.01 -1.54
N ALA A 46 4.32 -24.25 -0.40
CA ALA A 46 5.50 -23.53 0.07
C ALA A 46 6.84 -24.17 -0.30
N ALA A 47 6.88 -24.96 -1.38
CA ALA A 47 8.11 -25.54 -1.89
C ALA A 47 9.14 -24.45 -2.25
N GLY A 48 10.40 -24.68 -1.86
CA GLY A 48 11.52 -23.76 -2.14
C GLY A 48 11.45 -22.40 -1.43
N PHE A 49 10.64 -22.28 -0.36
CA PHE A 49 10.54 -21.03 0.42
C PHE A 49 11.86 -20.72 1.13
N GLY A 50 12.40 -21.67 1.89
CA GLY A 50 13.68 -21.51 2.60
C GLY A 50 14.93 -21.52 1.72
N PRO A 51 16.10 -21.13 2.27
CA PRO A 51 16.28 -20.58 3.62
C PRO A 51 15.77 -19.14 3.73
N SER A 52 15.21 -18.79 4.89
CA SER A 52 14.60 -17.46 5.11
C SER A 52 15.00 -16.84 6.44
N VAL A 53 14.94 -15.51 6.50
CA VAL A 53 14.72 -14.79 7.77
C VAL A 53 13.27 -14.34 7.76
N VAL A 54 12.57 -14.57 8.87
CA VAL A 54 11.11 -14.45 8.90
C VAL A 54 10.69 -13.37 9.88
N SER A 55 9.73 -12.52 9.50
CA SER A 55 8.90 -11.78 10.45
C SER A 55 7.46 -12.27 10.40
N ILE A 56 6.81 -12.38 11.56
CA ILE A 56 5.47 -12.97 11.70
C ILE A 56 4.51 -11.94 12.30
N GLY A 57 3.34 -11.80 11.71
CA GLY A 57 2.30 -10.92 12.24
C GLY A 57 1.22 -10.57 11.24
N ASN A 58 0.22 -9.81 11.70
CA ASN A 58 -0.86 -9.33 10.84
C ASN A 58 -0.44 -8.11 10.01
N PHE A 59 0.54 -7.35 10.49
CA PHE A 59 1.09 -6.17 9.83
C PHE A 59 0.03 -5.14 9.36
N ASP A 60 -1.10 -5.01 10.05
CA ASP A 60 -2.16 -4.09 9.62
C ASP A 60 -1.65 -2.63 9.58
N GLY A 61 -1.75 -2.00 8.42
CA GLY A 61 -1.30 -0.63 8.20
C GLY A 61 0.21 -0.43 7.98
N LEU A 62 1.09 -1.43 8.12
CA LEU A 62 2.56 -1.28 7.91
C LEU A 62 3.13 0.03 8.52
N HIS A 63 2.82 0.29 9.79
CA HIS A 63 3.23 1.50 10.48
C HIS A 63 4.72 1.52 10.83
N LEU A 64 5.23 2.62 11.41
CA LEU A 64 6.65 2.77 11.74
C LEU A 64 7.21 1.62 12.61
N GLY A 65 6.39 1.06 13.52
CA GLY A 65 6.75 -0.16 14.25
C GLY A 65 7.03 -1.38 13.35
N HIS A 66 6.17 -1.66 12.36
CA HIS A 66 6.39 -2.74 11.39
C HIS A 66 7.58 -2.44 10.47
N GLN A 67 7.78 -1.17 10.11
CA GLN A 67 8.93 -0.78 9.29
C GLN A 67 10.25 -1.01 10.04
N GLU A 68 10.29 -0.81 11.36
CA GLU A 68 11.47 -1.13 12.16
C GLU A 68 11.74 -2.64 12.24
N LEU A 69 10.69 -3.46 12.38
CA LEU A 69 10.79 -4.91 12.23
C LEU A 69 11.40 -5.29 10.88
N PHE A 70 10.95 -4.66 9.80
CA PHE A 70 11.42 -4.98 8.45
C PHE A 70 12.84 -4.51 8.20
N ARG A 71 13.28 -3.38 8.77
CA ARG A 71 14.70 -2.99 8.72
C ARG A 71 15.60 -4.05 9.37
N ARG A 72 15.18 -4.63 10.50
CA ARG A 72 15.92 -5.71 11.18
C ARG A 72 15.89 -7.01 10.38
N LEU A 73 14.71 -7.36 9.84
CA LEU A 73 14.50 -8.48 8.91
C LEU A 73 15.50 -8.43 7.74
N LEU A 74 15.58 -7.30 7.03
CA LEU A 74 16.48 -7.13 5.88
C LEU A 74 17.95 -7.24 6.29
N ARG A 75 18.35 -6.61 7.40
CA ARG A 75 19.73 -6.69 7.90
C ARG A 75 20.13 -8.13 8.25
N ALA A 76 19.25 -8.85 8.95
CA ALA A 76 19.48 -10.24 9.32
C ALA A 76 19.50 -11.16 8.07
N ALA A 77 18.59 -10.95 7.12
CA ALA A 77 18.54 -11.67 5.86
C ALA A 77 19.85 -11.55 5.08
N HIS A 78 20.36 -10.31 4.93
CA HIS A 78 21.65 -10.05 4.31
C HIS A 78 22.81 -10.73 5.04
N ARG A 79 22.88 -10.60 6.38
CA ARG A 79 23.94 -11.23 7.19
C ARG A 79 23.95 -12.76 7.08
N LEU A 80 22.78 -13.37 6.98
CA LEU A 80 22.61 -14.82 6.99
C LEU A 80 22.54 -15.44 5.59
N GLY A 81 22.65 -14.64 4.52
CA GLY A 81 22.52 -15.12 3.14
C GLY A 81 21.17 -15.79 2.86
N ALA A 82 20.09 -15.30 3.48
CA ALA A 82 18.76 -15.88 3.43
C ALA A 82 17.73 -14.84 2.95
N LYS A 83 16.56 -15.30 2.49
CA LYS A 83 15.53 -14.42 1.91
C LYS A 83 14.76 -13.66 3.00
N PRO A 84 14.59 -12.33 2.91
CA PRO A 84 13.75 -11.57 3.83
C PRO A 84 12.28 -11.88 3.56
N SER A 85 11.67 -12.56 4.53
CA SER A 85 10.37 -13.20 4.36
C SER A 85 9.38 -12.76 5.43
N VAL A 86 8.11 -12.70 5.05
CA VAL A 86 7.01 -12.40 5.98
C VAL A 86 6.06 -13.58 6.03
N ILE A 87 5.62 -13.95 7.23
CA ILE A 87 4.47 -14.82 7.45
C ILE A 87 3.31 -13.94 7.92
N THR A 88 2.21 -13.96 7.18
CA THR A 88 0.98 -13.23 7.53
C THR A 88 -0.25 -14.11 7.32
N PHE A 89 -1.37 -13.65 7.85
CA PHE A 89 -2.62 -14.39 7.88
C PHE A 89 -3.71 -13.65 7.08
N ASP A 90 -4.51 -14.42 6.34
CA ASP A 90 -5.73 -13.94 5.71
C ASP A 90 -6.84 -15.02 5.80
N PRO A 91 -8.04 -14.71 6.32
CA PRO A 91 -8.42 -13.43 6.92
C PRO A 91 -7.63 -13.12 8.21
N HIS A 92 -7.82 -11.93 8.77
CA HIS A 92 -7.21 -11.56 10.04
C HIS A 92 -7.60 -12.56 11.16
N PRO A 93 -6.69 -13.02 12.04
CA PRO A 93 -6.97 -14.07 13.03
C PRO A 93 -8.21 -13.84 13.90
N MET A 94 -8.42 -12.59 14.32
CA MET A 94 -9.60 -12.20 15.11
C MET A 94 -10.93 -12.40 14.38
N CYS A 95 -10.96 -12.39 13.04
CA CYS A 95 -12.18 -12.69 12.27
C CYS A 95 -12.64 -14.13 12.46
N VAL A 96 -11.76 -15.03 12.92
CA VAL A 96 -12.07 -16.44 13.19
C VAL A 96 -12.17 -16.70 14.68
N VAL A 97 -11.20 -16.24 15.47
CA VAL A 97 -11.14 -16.54 16.91
C VAL A 97 -12.22 -15.79 17.70
N ALA A 98 -12.51 -14.54 17.33
CA ALA A 98 -13.50 -13.72 18.00
C ALA A 98 -14.09 -12.70 17.02
N PRO A 99 -14.97 -13.13 16.10
CA PRO A 99 -15.44 -12.29 14.98
C PRO A 99 -16.06 -10.95 15.45
N HIS A 100 -16.78 -10.96 16.58
CA HIS A 100 -17.38 -9.78 17.20
C HIS A 100 -16.37 -8.76 17.76
N ARG A 101 -15.09 -9.14 17.87
CA ARG A 101 -13.97 -8.27 18.29
C ARG A 101 -12.96 -8.03 17.16
N ALA A 102 -13.24 -8.50 15.95
CA ALA A 102 -12.35 -8.31 14.82
C ALA A 102 -12.20 -6.80 14.53
N PRO A 103 -10.97 -6.27 14.48
CA PRO A 103 -10.77 -4.87 14.17
C PRO A 103 -11.01 -4.62 12.68
N ALA A 104 -11.58 -3.46 12.36
CA ALA A 104 -11.59 -2.96 10.98
C ALA A 104 -10.15 -2.77 10.47
N LEU A 105 -9.80 -3.34 9.33
CA LEU A 105 -8.43 -3.30 8.81
C LEU A 105 -8.09 -1.93 8.19
N LEU A 106 -6.90 -1.41 8.55
CA LEU A 106 -6.37 -0.16 7.98
C LEU A 106 -6.03 -0.31 6.50
N THR A 107 -5.62 -1.51 6.08
CA THR A 107 -5.21 -1.81 4.70
C THR A 107 -5.79 -3.14 4.25
N THR A 108 -6.18 -3.22 2.97
CA THR A 108 -6.48 -4.50 2.30
C THR A 108 -5.23 -5.38 2.23
N LEU A 109 -5.41 -6.69 1.98
CA LEU A 109 -4.30 -7.60 1.74
C LEU A 109 -3.42 -7.13 0.56
N ASP A 110 -4.02 -6.80 -0.59
CA ASP A 110 -3.29 -6.34 -1.77
C ASP A 110 -2.40 -5.12 -1.45
N ARG A 111 -2.96 -4.13 -0.75
CA ARG A 111 -2.21 -2.94 -0.37
C ARG A 111 -1.08 -3.27 0.60
N ARG A 112 -1.32 -4.15 1.56
CA ARG A 112 -0.32 -4.62 2.51
C ARG A 112 0.83 -5.34 1.81
N LEU A 113 0.55 -6.17 0.81
CA LEU A 113 1.58 -6.83 -0.02
C LEU A 113 2.40 -5.82 -0.81
N THR A 114 1.78 -4.85 -1.49
CA THR A 114 2.52 -3.77 -2.19
C THR A 114 3.41 -2.97 -1.24
N LEU A 115 2.95 -2.73 0.00
CA LEU A 115 3.76 -2.02 1.00
C LEU A 115 4.93 -2.88 1.51
N MET A 116 4.74 -4.19 1.65
CA MET A 116 5.81 -5.12 2.01
C MET A 116 6.89 -5.18 0.92
N GLU A 117 6.48 -5.26 -0.34
CA GLU A 117 7.37 -5.22 -1.50
C GLU A 117 8.21 -3.93 -1.53
N ALA A 118 7.55 -2.78 -1.36
CA ALA A 118 8.23 -1.48 -1.32
C ALA A 118 9.20 -1.32 -0.13
N LEU A 119 9.06 -2.16 0.91
CA LEU A 119 9.95 -2.22 2.05
C LEU A 119 11.03 -3.31 1.92
N GLY A 120 11.18 -3.93 0.74
CA GLY A 120 12.24 -4.89 0.44
C GLY A 120 11.94 -6.34 0.82
N VAL A 121 10.71 -6.68 1.21
CA VAL A 121 10.33 -8.08 1.43
C VAL A 121 10.36 -8.82 0.09
N GLU A 122 11.03 -9.97 0.04
CA GLU A 122 11.16 -10.75 -1.18
C GLU A 122 10.06 -11.81 -1.34
N GLN A 123 9.57 -12.34 -0.22
CA GLN A 123 8.52 -13.34 -0.24
C GLN A 123 7.59 -13.28 0.98
N VAL A 124 6.31 -13.59 0.75
CA VAL A 124 5.30 -13.73 1.80
C VAL A 124 4.75 -15.15 1.79
N LEU A 125 4.78 -15.81 2.94
CA LEU A 125 4.00 -17.01 3.20
C LEU A 125 2.64 -16.57 3.74
N LEU A 126 1.60 -16.75 2.94
CA LEU A 126 0.23 -16.43 3.30
C LEU A 126 -0.42 -17.67 3.90
N ILE A 127 -0.77 -17.60 5.18
CA ILE A 127 -1.43 -18.69 5.89
C ILE A 127 -2.93 -18.39 5.89
N PRO A 128 -3.77 -19.24 5.24
CA PRO A 128 -5.21 -19.17 5.41
C PRO A 128 -5.53 -19.33 6.89
N PHE A 129 -6.12 -18.32 7.53
CA PHE A 129 -6.45 -18.44 8.95
C PHE A 129 -7.82 -19.11 9.09
N THR A 130 -7.81 -20.40 9.45
CA THR A 130 -9.03 -21.19 9.66
C THR A 130 -9.15 -21.63 11.13
N GLU A 131 -10.26 -22.29 11.49
CA GLU A 131 -10.37 -22.91 12.82
C GLU A 131 -9.26 -23.93 13.09
N GLU A 132 -8.83 -24.66 12.06
CA GLU A 132 -7.72 -25.61 12.15
C GLU A 132 -6.41 -24.88 12.49
N THR A 133 -6.09 -23.81 11.75
CA THR A 133 -4.93 -22.96 12.06
C THR A 133 -5.00 -22.37 13.46
N ALA A 134 -6.19 -21.95 13.89
CA ALA A 134 -6.41 -21.40 15.23
C ALA A 134 -6.21 -22.43 16.35
N ARG A 135 -6.36 -23.73 16.06
CA ARG A 135 -6.16 -24.85 16.99
C ARG A 135 -4.72 -25.38 17.01
N MET A 136 -3.87 -24.94 16.08
CA MET A 136 -2.47 -25.38 15.98
C MET A 136 -1.67 -25.05 17.25
N PRO A 137 -1.10 -26.03 17.95
CA PRO A 137 -0.19 -25.81 19.08
C PRO A 137 1.03 -24.96 18.71
N ALA A 138 1.54 -24.19 19.67
CA ALA A 138 2.71 -23.32 19.44
C ALA A 138 3.95 -24.08 18.95
N VAL A 139 4.25 -25.23 19.55
CA VAL A 139 5.40 -26.07 19.15
C VAL A 139 5.22 -26.60 17.73
N GLU A 140 4.01 -27.05 17.39
CA GLU A 140 3.67 -27.54 16.05
C GLU A 140 3.80 -26.45 15.00
N PHE A 141 3.36 -25.22 15.31
CA PHE A 141 3.55 -24.06 14.43
C PHE A 141 5.03 -23.80 14.15
N VAL A 142 5.90 -23.85 15.18
CA VAL A 142 7.34 -23.65 14.98
C VAL A 142 7.92 -24.77 14.11
N GLU A 143 7.63 -26.02 14.44
CA GLU A 143 8.20 -27.17 13.72
C GLU A 143 7.73 -27.23 12.27
N GLN A 144 6.42 -27.15 12.02
CA GLN A 144 5.87 -27.29 10.68
C GLN A 144 6.11 -26.03 9.85
N VAL A 145 5.75 -24.86 10.38
CA VAL A 145 5.74 -23.63 9.58
C VAL A 145 7.13 -22.98 9.54
N LEU A 146 7.79 -22.78 10.68
CA LEU A 146 9.06 -22.04 10.70
C LEU A 146 10.25 -22.91 10.26
N VAL A 147 10.33 -24.14 10.76
CA VAL A 147 11.47 -25.01 10.49
C VAL A 147 11.29 -25.73 9.15
N ARG A 148 10.25 -26.57 9.02
CA ARG A 148 10.09 -27.43 7.84
C ARG A 148 9.72 -26.64 6.59
N THR A 149 8.73 -25.75 6.68
CA THR A 149 8.27 -24.98 5.52
C THR A 149 9.16 -23.78 5.22
N ALA A 150 9.34 -22.87 6.18
CA ALA A 150 10.03 -21.62 5.92
C ALA A 150 11.57 -21.78 5.87
N GLY A 151 12.12 -22.85 6.46
CA GLY A 151 13.56 -23.01 6.62
C GLY A 151 14.17 -21.79 7.32
N ALA A 152 13.53 -21.35 8.41
CA ALA A 152 13.90 -20.13 9.12
C ALA A 152 15.32 -20.25 9.70
N ARG A 153 16.16 -19.27 9.39
CA ARG A 153 17.50 -19.05 9.98
C ARG A 153 17.45 -18.05 11.13
N ALA A 154 16.54 -17.10 11.04
CA ALA A 154 16.23 -16.17 12.11
C ALA A 154 14.76 -15.74 12.07
N VAL A 155 14.19 -15.44 13.23
CA VAL A 155 12.80 -14.99 13.39
C VAL A 155 12.77 -13.67 14.15
N ILE A 156 12.25 -12.63 13.50
CA ILE A 156 12.20 -11.24 13.99
C ILE A 156 10.75 -10.86 14.27
N VAL A 157 10.40 -10.64 15.53
CA VAL A 157 9.01 -10.38 15.97
C VAL A 157 8.93 -9.20 16.92
N GLY A 158 7.74 -8.66 17.13
CA GLY A 158 7.53 -7.63 18.17
C GLY A 158 7.65 -8.22 19.57
N GLU A 159 8.02 -7.39 20.55
CA GLU A 159 8.17 -7.81 21.96
C GLU A 159 6.89 -8.41 22.58
N ASN A 160 5.72 -8.04 22.07
CA ASN A 160 4.41 -8.54 22.50
C ASN A 160 3.83 -9.62 21.55
N PHE A 161 4.69 -10.33 20.82
CA PHE A 161 4.25 -11.35 19.88
C PHE A 161 3.76 -12.61 20.60
N CYS A 162 2.55 -13.04 20.25
CA CYS A 162 1.98 -14.30 20.69
C CYS A 162 1.58 -15.17 19.49
N PHE A 163 1.64 -16.49 19.65
CA PHE A 163 1.34 -17.46 18.59
C PHE A 163 0.85 -18.80 19.15
N GLY A 164 0.40 -19.68 18.25
CA GLY A 164 -0.19 -20.96 18.61
C GLY A 164 -1.60 -20.83 19.21
N HIS A 165 -2.19 -21.98 19.53
CA HIS A 165 -3.55 -22.05 20.05
C HIS A 165 -3.74 -21.15 21.26
N GLN A 166 -4.75 -20.27 21.20
CA GLN A 166 -5.07 -19.27 22.23
C GLN A 166 -3.91 -18.33 22.61
N GLY A 167 -2.90 -18.18 21.75
CA GLY A 167 -1.72 -17.37 22.04
C GLY A 167 -0.84 -17.96 23.15
N ALA A 168 -0.85 -19.28 23.33
CA ALA A 168 -0.07 -19.97 24.35
C ALA A 168 1.46 -19.85 24.17
N GLY A 169 1.93 -19.52 22.97
CA GLY A 169 3.33 -19.20 22.69
C GLY A 169 3.60 -17.71 22.77
N ASN A 170 4.76 -17.35 23.34
CA ASN A 170 5.27 -15.99 23.46
C ASN A 170 6.74 -15.89 22.99
N THR A 171 7.35 -14.72 23.08
CA THR A 171 8.75 -14.51 22.66
C THR A 171 9.76 -15.38 23.43
N GLU A 172 9.52 -15.66 24.71
CA GLU A 172 10.39 -16.54 25.52
C GLU A 172 10.35 -17.99 25.04
N LEU A 173 9.14 -18.50 24.76
CA LEU A 173 8.97 -19.83 24.18
C LEU A 173 9.61 -19.90 22.79
N LEU A 174 9.43 -18.86 21.97
CA LEU A 174 10.03 -18.79 20.64
C LEU A 174 11.56 -18.85 20.71
N GLU A 175 12.19 -18.13 21.64
CA GLU A 175 13.63 -18.17 21.86
C GLU A 175 14.10 -19.56 22.28
N LYS A 176 13.39 -20.21 23.22
CA LYS A 176 13.69 -21.58 23.66
C LYS A 176 13.63 -22.57 22.49
N LEU A 177 12.57 -22.50 21.69
CA LEU A 177 12.39 -23.36 20.51
C LEU A 177 13.40 -23.02 19.41
N GLY A 178 13.80 -21.75 19.26
CA GLY A 178 14.87 -21.33 18.36
C GLY A 178 16.20 -21.99 18.68
N LYS A 179 16.59 -22.03 19.96
CA LYS A 179 17.79 -22.76 20.41
C LYS A 179 17.70 -24.26 20.13
N GLN A 180 16.51 -24.85 20.30
CA GLN A 180 16.28 -26.28 20.04
C GLN A 180 16.31 -26.64 18.55
N PHE A 181 15.74 -25.80 17.68
CA PHE A 181 15.59 -26.08 16.25
C PHE A 181 16.63 -25.39 15.36
N GLY A 182 17.54 -24.59 15.93
CA GLY A 182 18.69 -24.02 15.23
C GLY A 182 18.40 -22.74 14.46
N PHE A 183 17.53 -21.85 14.97
CA PHE A 183 17.30 -20.52 14.41
C PHE A 183 17.47 -19.40 15.45
N GLU A 184 17.95 -18.25 15.01
CA GLU A 184 18.08 -17.06 15.86
C GLU A 184 16.70 -16.41 16.12
N THR A 185 16.53 -15.76 17.26
CA THR A 185 15.30 -15.02 17.57
C THR A 185 15.62 -13.60 18.01
N GLU A 186 14.82 -12.65 17.56
CA GLU A 186 14.97 -11.25 17.92
C GLU A 186 13.60 -10.64 18.23
N ALA A 187 13.42 -10.18 19.47
CA ALA A 187 12.25 -9.43 19.90
C ALA A 187 12.53 -7.92 19.78
N VAL A 188 11.70 -7.21 19.02
CA VAL A 188 11.85 -5.79 18.73
C VAL A 188 10.85 -4.98 19.53
N ARG A 189 11.36 -3.97 20.24
CA ARG A 189 10.54 -3.07 21.05
C ARG A 189 9.66 -2.17 20.18
N GLY A 190 8.47 -1.84 20.69
CA GLY A 190 7.55 -0.94 20.02
C GLY A 190 8.14 0.46 19.78
N VAL A 191 7.77 1.07 18.65
CA VAL A 191 8.17 2.45 18.32
C VAL A 191 7.24 3.43 19.04
N VAL A 192 7.82 4.49 19.62
CA VAL A 192 7.08 5.58 20.26
C VAL A 192 7.24 6.86 19.43
N TYR A 193 6.12 7.51 19.11
CA TYR A 193 6.11 8.80 18.43
C TYR A 193 5.39 9.83 19.29
N ARG A 194 6.09 10.91 19.67
CA ARG A 194 5.56 11.99 20.54
C ARG A 194 4.84 11.45 21.79
N ARG A 195 5.47 10.51 22.49
CA ARG A 195 4.97 9.82 23.70
C ARG A 195 3.81 8.84 23.49
N HIS A 196 3.36 8.63 22.26
CA HIS A 196 2.34 7.62 21.94
C HIS A 196 2.99 6.38 21.33
N VAL A 197 2.57 5.21 21.79
CA VAL A 197 2.95 3.94 21.15
C VAL A 197 2.33 3.86 19.76
N VAL A 198 3.18 3.60 18.76
CA VAL A 198 2.76 3.40 17.37
C VAL A 198 2.19 1.99 17.23
N SER A 199 0.88 1.89 17.05
CA SER A 199 0.17 0.62 16.82
C SER A 199 -0.98 0.79 15.84
N SER A 200 -1.45 -0.31 15.23
CA SER A 200 -2.64 -0.30 14.36
C SER A 200 -3.88 0.21 15.10
N THR A 201 -4.02 -0.09 16.40
CA THR A 201 -5.12 0.41 17.25
C THR A 201 -5.09 1.93 17.39
N THR A 202 -3.94 2.51 17.72
CA THR A 202 -3.77 3.97 17.82
C THR A 202 -4.08 4.65 16.50
N ILE A 203 -3.53 4.13 15.40
CA ILE A 203 -3.68 4.71 14.07
C ILE A 203 -5.14 4.64 13.59
N ARG A 204 -5.82 3.51 13.83
CA ARG A 204 -7.24 3.35 13.51
C ARG A 204 -8.09 4.40 14.20
N GLY A 205 -7.88 4.62 15.50
CA GLY A 205 -8.58 5.66 16.26
C GLY A 205 -8.31 7.06 15.69
N LEU A 206 -7.07 7.38 15.31
CA LEU A 206 -6.71 8.67 14.71
C LEU A 206 -7.38 8.88 13.35
N VAL A 207 -7.39 7.87 12.48
CA VAL A 207 -8.05 7.94 11.17
C VAL A 207 -9.56 8.13 11.36
N GLN A 208 -10.21 7.29 12.17
CA GLN A 208 -11.65 7.37 12.44
C GLN A 208 -12.06 8.67 13.13
N GLY A 209 -11.17 9.30 13.91
CA GLY A 209 -11.35 10.64 14.49
C GLY A 209 -11.05 11.80 13.52
N GLY A 210 -10.50 11.51 12.34
CA GLY A 210 -10.16 12.49 11.31
C GLY A 210 -8.81 13.19 11.50
N ASP A 211 -8.00 12.78 12.49
CA ASP A 211 -6.61 13.22 12.64
C ASP A 211 -5.68 12.40 11.73
N VAL A 212 -5.91 12.56 10.43
CA VAL A 212 -5.09 11.93 9.39
C VAL A 212 -3.64 12.41 9.44
N ARG A 213 -3.36 13.62 9.97
CA ARG A 213 -1.99 14.13 10.05
C ARG A 213 -1.16 13.32 11.04
N MET A 214 -1.67 13.09 12.24
CA MET A 214 -0.98 12.26 13.22
C MET A 214 -0.89 10.81 12.76
N ALA A 215 -1.96 10.27 12.17
CA ALA A 215 -1.94 8.94 11.57
C ALA A 215 -0.82 8.80 10.54
N ASN A 216 -0.67 9.78 9.63
CA ASN A 216 0.37 9.78 8.60
C ASN A 216 1.78 9.77 9.19
N ARG A 217 2.00 10.49 10.30
CA ARG A 217 3.30 10.50 10.99
C ARG A 217 3.62 9.13 11.57
N MET A 218 2.64 8.45 12.16
CA MET A 218 2.81 7.11 12.73
C MET A 218 2.89 6.01 11.66
N LEU A 219 2.29 6.22 10.49
CA LEU A 219 2.39 5.34 9.32
C LEU A 219 3.69 5.53 8.54
N GLY A 220 4.36 6.69 8.69
CA GLY A 220 5.48 7.10 7.83
C GLY A 220 5.06 7.45 6.39
N ARG A 221 3.76 7.50 6.11
CA ARG A 221 3.18 7.79 4.79
C ARG A 221 1.73 8.30 4.94
N PRO A 222 1.15 8.95 3.92
CA PRO A 222 -0.27 9.24 3.89
C PRO A 222 -1.14 7.98 4.00
N TYR A 223 -2.16 8.03 4.86
CA TYR A 223 -3.25 7.06 4.84
C TYR A 223 -4.02 7.23 3.53
N GLY A 224 -4.32 6.12 2.85
CA GLY A 224 -4.92 6.15 1.54
C GLY A 224 -5.99 5.10 1.36
N LEU A 225 -7.03 5.47 0.63
CA LEU A 225 -8.13 4.59 0.23
C LEU A 225 -7.99 4.26 -1.26
N GLU A 226 -8.20 3.01 -1.62
CA GLU A 226 -8.14 2.53 -3.00
C GLU A 226 -9.50 1.99 -3.43
N GLY A 227 -9.82 2.15 -4.71
CA GLY A 227 -11.10 1.72 -5.22
C GLY A 227 -11.35 2.13 -6.66
N GLU A 228 -12.53 1.77 -7.12
CA GLU A 228 -13.00 2.11 -8.47
C GLU A 228 -13.61 3.50 -8.48
N VAL A 229 -13.42 4.21 -9.58
CA VAL A 229 -14.18 5.42 -9.87
C VAL A 229 -15.53 5.00 -10.43
N VAL A 230 -16.59 5.42 -9.75
CA VAL A 230 -17.96 5.14 -10.17
C VAL A 230 -18.64 6.42 -10.63
N SER A 231 -19.56 6.27 -11.59
CA SER A 231 -20.43 7.38 -11.97
C SER A 231 -21.28 7.78 -10.76
N GLY A 232 -21.33 9.08 -10.46
CA GLY A 232 -22.27 9.59 -9.46
C GLY A 232 -23.71 9.51 -9.97
N ASP A 233 -24.68 9.40 -9.06
CA ASP A 233 -26.10 9.49 -9.42
C ASP A 233 -26.35 10.87 -10.03
N GLY A 234 -26.77 10.89 -11.30
CA GLY A 234 -26.69 12.01 -12.23
C GLY A 234 -27.51 13.27 -11.90
N VAL A 235 -27.88 13.52 -10.65
CA VAL A 235 -28.63 14.73 -10.25
C VAL A 235 -27.77 16.00 -10.35
N GLY A 236 -26.43 15.86 -10.36
CA GLY A 236 -25.48 16.97 -10.30
C GLY A 236 -24.74 17.33 -11.59
N ARG A 237 -24.89 16.59 -12.71
CA ARG A 237 -24.12 16.87 -13.96
C ARG A 237 -24.29 18.31 -14.48
N ARG A 238 -25.30 19.05 -14.00
CA ARG A 238 -25.57 20.44 -14.39
C ARG A 238 -25.20 21.52 -13.38
N LYS A 239 -24.64 21.23 -12.19
CA LYS A 239 -24.31 22.32 -11.23
C LYS A 239 -22.92 22.17 -10.60
N THR A 240 -21.94 22.57 -11.41
CA THR A 240 -20.79 23.46 -11.08
C THR A 240 -19.37 22.90 -10.99
N VAL A 241 -19.11 21.64 -10.62
CA VAL A 241 -17.71 21.14 -10.53
C VAL A 241 -17.62 19.62 -10.78
N PRO A 242 -16.77 19.11 -11.70
CA PRO A 242 -16.59 17.67 -11.91
C PRO A 242 -15.85 17.01 -10.74
N THR A 243 -16.38 15.91 -10.22
CA THR A 243 -15.80 15.15 -9.11
C THR A 243 -15.75 13.65 -9.40
N LEU A 244 -14.69 12.98 -8.97
CA LEU A 244 -14.56 11.52 -9.01
C LEU A 244 -15.19 10.92 -7.74
N ASN A 245 -16.04 9.90 -7.90
CA ASN A 245 -16.64 9.18 -6.76
C ASN A 245 -15.88 7.88 -6.53
N LEU A 246 -15.34 7.68 -5.34
CA LEU A 246 -14.58 6.49 -5.00
C LEU A 246 -15.48 5.45 -4.33
N ARG A 247 -15.55 4.24 -4.92
CA ARG A 247 -16.10 3.05 -4.28
C ARG A 247 -14.94 2.19 -3.76
N THR A 248 -14.79 2.11 -2.44
CA THR A 248 -13.68 1.40 -1.78
C THR A 248 -14.16 0.20 -0.97
N ARG A 249 -13.29 -0.82 -0.83
CA ARG A 249 -13.46 -1.96 0.08
C ARG A 249 -12.81 -1.73 1.45
N ALA A 250 -12.25 -0.55 1.69
CA ALA A 250 -11.58 -0.24 2.95
C ALA A 250 -12.57 -0.28 4.12
N GLU A 251 -12.15 -0.89 5.22
CA GLU A 251 -12.96 -1.04 6.43
C GLU A 251 -12.82 0.16 7.38
N VAL A 252 -11.67 0.84 7.33
CA VAL A 252 -11.40 2.06 8.11
C VAL A 252 -11.51 3.27 7.19
N LEU A 253 -12.48 4.13 7.45
CA LEU A 253 -12.64 5.39 6.73
C LEU A 253 -12.29 6.56 7.65
N PRO A 254 -11.67 7.64 7.14
CA PRO A 254 -11.51 8.85 7.91
C PRO A 254 -12.86 9.42 8.36
N ALA A 255 -12.88 10.18 9.46
CA ALA A 255 -14.09 10.87 9.92
C ALA A 255 -14.74 11.68 8.78
N ARG A 256 -16.05 11.90 8.86
CA ARG A 256 -16.75 12.76 7.89
C ARG A 256 -16.14 14.16 7.85
N GLY A 257 -16.08 14.72 6.65
CA GLY A 257 -15.58 16.07 6.42
C GLY A 257 -14.77 16.20 5.14
N VAL A 258 -14.15 17.36 5.01
CA VAL A 258 -13.40 17.76 3.83
C VAL A 258 -11.92 17.72 4.13
N TYR A 259 -11.17 17.14 3.21
CA TYR A 259 -9.74 16.86 3.35
C TYR A 259 -8.95 17.40 2.15
N VAL A 260 -7.73 17.86 2.42
CA VAL A 260 -6.69 17.98 1.40
C VAL A 260 -6.21 16.57 1.08
N THR A 261 -6.26 16.21 -0.20
CA THR A 261 -5.92 14.86 -0.66
C THR A 261 -5.01 14.88 -1.86
N ARG A 262 -4.29 13.78 -2.06
CA ARG A 262 -3.57 13.49 -3.29
C ARG A 262 -4.20 12.28 -3.95
N VAL A 263 -4.52 12.38 -5.23
CA VAL A 263 -5.07 11.29 -6.02
C VAL A 263 -3.96 10.70 -6.87
N THR A 264 -3.88 9.37 -6.94
CA THR A 264 -3.02 8.66 -7.90
C THR A 264 -3.90 7.75 -8.75
N ASP A 265 -3.77 7.84 -10.07
CA ASP A 265 -4.24 6.83 -11.01
C ASP A 265 -3.44 5.54 -10.78
N LEU A 266 -4.13 4.43 -10.54
CA LEU A 266 -3.46 3.15 -10.27
C LEU A 266 -3.06 2.42 -11.55
N ASP A 267 -3.57 2.83 -12.71
CA ASP A 267 -3.29 2.17 -13.99
C ASP A 267 -2.07 2.78 -14.70
N ASP A 268 -1.89 4.10 -14.64
CA ASP A 268 -0.76 4.80 -15.29
C ASP A 268 0.12 5.66 -14.37
N GLY A 269 -0.23 5.77 -13.08
CA GLY A 269 0.58 6.45 -12.08
C GLY A 269 0.49 7.97 -12.07
N ARG A 270 -0.36 8.60 -12.90
CA ARG A 270 -0.61 10.05 -12.84
C ARG A 270 -1.07 10.48 -11.45
N ARG A 271 -0.69 11.68 -11.03
CA ARG A 271 -1.00 12.21 -9.70
C ARG A 271 -1.60 13.60 -9.77
N TRP A 272 -2.59 13.84 -8.90
CA TRP A 272 -3.27 15.11 -8.80
C TRP A 272 -3.39 15.59 -7.34
N ASP A 273 -3.21 16.88 -7.15
CA ASP A 273 -3.56 17.57 -5.91
C ASP A 273 -5.09 17.80 -5.90
N ALA A 274 -5.76 17.48 -4.80
CA ALA A 274 -7.22 17.39 -4.73
C ALA A 274 -7.79 17.80 -3.37
N VAL A 275 -9.13 17.92 -3.36
CA VAL A 275 -9.95 18.04 -2.16
C VAL A 275 -10.98 16.91 -2.17
N SER A 276 -11.04 16.12 -1.10
CA SER A 276 -12.02 15.04 -0.97
C SER A 276 -12.99 15.29 0.17
N ASN A 277 -14.28 15.05 -0.09
CA ASN A 277 -15.34 15.05 0.89
C ASN A 277 -15.72 13.59 1.24
N ILE A 278 -15.81 13.29 2.54
CA ILE A 278 -16.39 12.05 3.06
C ILE A 278 -17.69 12.43 3.77
N GLY A 279 -18.82 11.94 3.25
CA GLY A 279 -20.14 12.39 3.69
C GLY A 279 -21.28 11.50 3.26
N TYR A 280 -22.48 11.74 3.80
CA TYR A 280 -23.69 11.02 3.40
C TYR A 280 -24.39 11.75 2.27
N ARG A 281 -24.87 11.01 1.27
CA ARG A 281 -25.71 11.59 0.22
C ARG A 281 -27.12 11.85 0.75
N PRO A 282 -27.68 13.06 0.61
CA PRO A 282 -29.09 13.32 0.86
C PRO A 282 -29.92 12.85 -0.34
N THR A 283 -30.04 11.54 -0.53
CA THR A 283 -30.91 10.93 -1.57
C THR A 283 -31.84 9.93 -0.92
N PHE A 284 -33.15 10.02 -1.20
CA PHE A 284 -34.22 9.18 -0.64
C PHE A 284 -33.83 7.68 -0.57
N GLY A 285 -33.66 7.14 0.64
CA GLY A 285 -33.24 5.75 0.90
C GLY A 285 -32.20 5.62 2.03
N GLU A 286 -31.70 4.40 2.27
CA GLU A 286 -30.48 4.20 3.07
C GLU A 286 -29.34 4.98 2.42
N HIS A 287 -28.76 5.96 3.11
CA HIS A 287 -27.74 6.84 2.55
C HIS A 287 -26.36 6.15 2.61
N PRO A 288 -25.78 5.63 1.50
CA PRO A 288 -24.42 5.14 1.53
C PRO A 288 -23.47 6.31 1.78
N LEU A 289 -22.42 6.07 2.56
CA LEU A 289 -21.32 7.01 2.72
C LEU A 289 -20.59 7.14 1.37
N ALA A 290 -20.41 8.37 0.89
CA ALA A 290 -19.75 8.68 -0.37
C ALA A 290 -18.40 9.37 -0.12
N ILE A 291 -17.43 9.08 -1.01
CA ILE A 291 -16.13 9.72 -1.05
C ILE A 291 -16.02 10.43 -2.39
N GLU A 292 -16.16 11.75 -2.38
CA GLU A 292 -16.23 12.58 -3.58
C GLU A 292 -14.96 13.43 -3.66
N THR A 293 -14.24 13.36 -4.77
CA THR A 293 -12.95 14.01 -4.93
C THR A 293 -12.95 15.01 -6.06
N PHE A 294 -12.66 16.27 -5.72
CA PHE A 294 -12.46 17.37 -6.65
C PHE A 294 -10.97 17.55 -6.94
N ILE A 295 -10.57 17.43 -8.20
CA ILE A 295 -9.19 17.65 -8.64
C ILE A 295 -8.96 19.15 -8.87
N LEU A 296 -7.92 19.72 -8.26
CA LEU A 296 -7.67 21.16 -8.27
C LEU A 296 -7.17 21.65 -9.63
N ALA A 297 -6.31 20.90 -10.29
CA ALA A 297 -5.74 21.24 -11.59
C ALA A 297 -5.24 19.99 -12.33
N GLY A 298 -5.14 20.08 -13.66
CA GLY A 298 -4.52 19.05 -14.50
C GLY A 298 -5.38 17.80 -14.73
N TYR A 299 -6.68 17.88 -14.45
CA TYR A 299 -7.61 16.82 -14.82
C TYR A 299 -7.99 16.92 -16.30
N ALA A 300 -7.81 15.83 -17.03
CA ALA A 300 -8.26 15.68 -18.41
C ALA A 300 -8.88 14.28 -18.59
N PRO A 301 -10.04 14.16 -19.24
CA PRO A 301 -10.62 12.86 -19.59
C PRO A 301 -9.64 11.99 -20.41
N PRO A 302 -9.78 10.65 -20.37
CA PRO A 302 -10.83 9.90 -19.67
C PRO A 302 -10.65 9.84 -18.15
N ASP A 303 -11.76 9.63 -17.44
CA ASP A 303 -11.75 9.34 -16.01
C ASP A 303 -10.92 8.07 -15.73
N PRO A 304 -10.08 8.06 -14.68
CA PRO A 304 -9.34 6.87 -14.30
C PRO A 304 -10.30 5.77 -13.83
N VAL A 305 -9.99 4.51 -14.11
CA VAL A 305 -10.83 3.37 -13.67
C VAL A 305 -10.63 3.12 -12.18
N ARG A 306 -9.37 3.14 -11.73
CA ARG A 306 -8.99 2.91 -10.33
C ARG A 306 -8.09 4.02 -9.82
N ILE A 307 -8.40 4.49 -8.61
CA ILE A 307 -7.61 5.53 -7.97
C ILE A 307 -7.24 5.18 -6.53
N ARG A 308 -6.14 5.78 -6.07
CA ARG A 308 -5.79 5.91 -4.66
C ARG A 308 -6.00 7.35 -4.22
N VAL A 309 -6.76 7.57 -3.16
CA VAL A 309 -6.96 8.88 -2.52
C VAL A 309 -6.21 8.89 -1.20
N GLU A 310 -5.11 9.64 -1.14
CA GLU A 310 -4.25 9.82 0.03
C GLU A 310 -4.65 11.06 0.83
N PHE A 311 -4.94 10.90 2.12
CA PHE A 311 -5.45 11.96 2.99
C PHE A 311 -4.30 12.68 3.68
N LEU A 312 -4.10 13.96 3.35
CA LEU A 312 -2.95 14.74 3.84
C LEU A 312 -3.31 15.57 5.07
N ALA A 313 -4.51 16.16 5.08
CA ALA A 313 -4.97 17.04 6.14
C ALA A 313 -6.50 17.19 6.14
N ARG A 314 -7.12 17.18 7.33
CA ARG A 314 -8.53 17.61 7.47
C ARG A 314 -8.62 19.13 7.39
N LEU A 315 -9.55 19.64 6.59
CA LEU A 315 -9.84 21.07 6.43
C LEU A 315 -10.99 21.51 7.34
N ARG A 316 -12.07 20.72 7.41
CA ARG A 316 -13.26 21.00 8.19
C ARG A 316 -14.17 19.77 8.30
N GLU A 317 -15.17 19.87 9.18
CA GLU A 317 -16.28 18.93 9.22
C GLU A 317 -17.23 19.10 8.03
N GLU A 318 -18.04 18.07 7.79
CA GLU A 318 -19.12 18.10 6.82
C GLU A 318 -20.22 19.07 7.29
N ARG A 319 -20.82 19.81 6.36
CA ARG A 319 -21.86 20.80 6.64
C ARG A 319 -22.94 20.70 5.56
N LYS A 320 -24.20 20.86 5.95
CA LYS A 320 -25.31 21.05 5.01
C LYS A 320 -25.29 22.48 4.48
N PHE A 321 -25.73 22.67 3.24
CA PHE A 321 -25.88 23.97 2.59
C PHE A 321 -27.31 24.09 2.11
N ASP A 322 -27.92 25.25 2.34
CA ASP A 322 -29.32 25.50 2.00
C ASP A 322 -29.51 25.82 0.51
N ASP A 323 -28.44 26.22 -0.20
CA ASP A 323 -28.47 26.56 -1.61
C ASP A 323 -27.19 26.15 -2.37
N PRO A 324 -27.28 25.86 -3.70
CA PRO A 324 -26.13 25.47 -4.51
C PRO A 324 -25.00 26.51 -4.62
N GLU A 325 -25.31 27.81 -4.55
CA GLU A 325 -24.29 28.86 -4.65
C GLU A 325 -23.45 28.93 -3.37
N SER A 326 -24.05 28.73 -2.20
CA SER A 326 -23.34 28.60 -0.93
C SER A 326 -22.41 27.38 -0.92
N LEU A 327 -22.86 26.25 -1.46
CA LEU A 327 -22.03 25.06 -1.65
C LEU A 327 -20.83 25.38 -2.56
N LYS A 328 -21.07 25.96 -3.75
CA LYS A 328 -20.01 26.33 -4.71
C LYS A 328 -18.99 27.26 -4.09
N ARG A 329 -19.43 28.32 -3.39
CA ARG A 329 -18.54 29.25 -2.68
C ARG A 329 -17.68 28.52 -1.64
N GLN A 330 -18.25 27.55 -0.92
CA GLN A 330 -17.48 26.79 0.04
C GLN A 330 -16.44 25.88 -0.62
N ILE A 331 -16.80 25.19 -1.71
CA ILE A 331 -15.88 24.34 -2.48
C ILE A 331 -14.67 25.16 -2.95
N LEU A 332 -14.91 26.36 -3.50
CA LEU A 332 -13.82 27.26 -3.92
C LEU A 332 -12.93 27.71 -2.76
N ARG A 333 -13.49 27.98 -1.58
CA ARG A 333 -12.71 28.28 -0.37
C ARG A 333 -11.86 27.08 0.08
N ASP A 334 -12.42 25.88 0.02
CA ASP A 334 -11.72 24.64 0.38
C ASP A 334 -10.57 24.36 -0.62
N ALA A 335 -10.81 24.57 -1.92
CA ALA A 335 -9.78 24.49 -2.96
C ALA A 335 -8.63 25.47 -2.72
N GLN A 336 -8.91 26.75 -2.46
CA GLN A 336 -7.87 27.74 -2.14
C GLN A 336 -7.09 27.41 -0.86
N ARG A 337 -7.71 26.75 0.13
CA ARG A 337 -6.99 26.27 1.33
C ARG A 337 -6.07 25.09 0.98
N ALA A 338 -6.52 24.17 0.13
CA ALA A 338 -5.71 23.06 -0.35
C ALA A 338 -4.52 23.54 -1.21
N GLU A 339 -4.74 24.47 -2.14
CA GLU A 339 -3.66 25.08 -2.94
C GLU A 339 -2.57 25.71 -2.06
N ARG A 340 -2.98 26.48 -1.03
CA ARG A 340 -2.05 27.04 -0.03
C ARG A 340 -1.29 25.95 0.74
N TYR A 341 -1.96 24.85 1.09
CA TYR A 341 -1.31 23.70 1.73
C TYR A 341 -0.21 23.10 0.84
N PHE A 342 -0.51 22.87 -0.45
CA PHE A 342 0.45 22.30 -1.40
C PHE A 342 1.61 23.26 -1.70
N ALA A 343 1.32 24.56 -1.88
CA ALA A 343 2.36 25.57 -2.07
C ALA A 343 3.34 25.61 -0.89
N ARG A 344 2.85 25.55 0.35
CA ARG A 344 3.72 25.50 1.55
C ARG A 344 4.56 24.22 1.59
N THR A 345 3.96 23.09 1.27
CA THR A 345 4.65 21.79 1.32
C THR A 345 5.75 21.69 0.26
N ARG A 346 5.49 22.20 -0.96
CA ARG A 346 6.51 22.29 -2.03
C ARG A 346 7.71 23.15 -1.63
N ARG A 347 7.47 24.31 -0.99
CA ARG A 347 8.55 25.18 -0.48
C ARG A 347 9.38 24.48 0.60
N GLN A 348 8.75 23.79 1.54
CA GLN A 348 9.45 23.05 2.60
C GLN A 348 10.32 21.91 2.03
N ALA A 349 9.82 21.21 1.00
CA ALA A 349 10.58 20.16 0.33
C ALA A 349 11.80 20.74 -0.42
N ALA A 350 11.64 21.87 -1.11
CA ALA A 350 12.75 22.53 -1.80
C ALA A 350 13.86 22.98 -0.83
N CYS A 351 13.52 23.67 0.26
CA CYS A 351 14.52 24.09 1.25
C CYS A 351 15.25 22.91 1.91
N ALA A 352 14.55 21.79 2.15
CA ALA A 352 15.16 20.59 2.71
C ALA A 352 16.15 19.92 1.72
N ALA A 353 15.87 19.98 0.42
CA ALA A 353 16.75 19.46 -0.62
C ALA A 353 17.99 20.35 -0.84
N GLU A 354 17.89 21.66 -0.60
CA GLU A 354 19.01 22.61 -0.68
C GLU A 354 19.91 22.58 0.57
N SER A 355 19.50 21.90 1.64
CA SER A 355 20.24 21.82 2.92
C SER A 355 21.03 20.51 3.09
N ILE A 356 21.04 19.66 2.07
CA ILE A 356 21.79 18.39 1.98
C ILE A 356 22.81 18.57 0.87
#